data_AF-A0A8T7ATL0-F1
#
_entry.id   AF-A0A8T7ATL0-F1
#
_cell.length_a   1.000
_cell.length_b   1.000
_cell.length_c   1.000
_cell.angle_alpha   90.00
_cell.angle_beta   90.00
_cell.angle_gamma   90.00
#
_symmetry.space_group_name_H-M   'P 1'
#
loop_
_entity.id
_entity.type
_entity.pdbx_description
1 polymer ?
#
loop_
_entity_poly.entity_id
_entity_poly.type
_entity_poly.pdbx_seq_one_letter_code
_entity_poly.pdbx_strand_id
1 'polypeptide(L)'
;MTAKAVSGHRALAAAALLGALLPLAFAPFHLYPVAFILAAVLFLLWEGCSPRRAALISFVFGFAAFAAGCYWLYISIYGFGGAPIPVVVLLMLGGFVLQGLYLAVAGYLVGNLRVESRALRWCLLWPAAFTFVEWLRTWVFFGFPWLGLGYGQIDGPLRGWAPVIGIHGVSLVT
;
A
#
# COMPACT_ATOMS: atom_id res chain seq x y z
N MET A 1 -11.33 10.85 -22.48
CA MET A 1 -11.64 9.41 -22.58
C MET A 1 -11.84 8.87 -21.18
N THR A 2 -13.07 8.73 -20.73
CA THR A 2 -13.41 8.09 -19.46
C THR A 2 -13.15 6.60 -19.60
N ALA A 3 -12.14 6.09 -18.89
CA ALA A 3 -11.88 4.66 -18.85
C ALA A 3 -13.15 3.95 -18.37
N LYS A 4 -13.63 2.97 -19.14
CA LYS A 4 -14.78 2.13 -18.76
C LYS A 4 -14.47 1.53 -17.40
N ALA A 5 -15.31 1.78 -16.39
CA ALA A 5 -15.13 1.24 -15.06
C ALA A 5 -14.94 -0.28 -15.14
N VAL A 6 -13.77 -0.77 -14.72
CA VAL A 6 -13.48 -2.20 -14.67
C VAL A 6 -14.54 -2.86 -13.77
N SER A 7 -15.10 -3.99 -14.21
CA SER A 7 -16.16 -4.65 -13.43
C SER A 7 -15.71 -4.92 -12.00
N GLY A 8 -16.64 -4.84 -11.05
CA GLY A 8 -16.31 -4.82 -9.63
C GLY A 8 -15.35 -5.93 -9.20
N HIS A 9 -15.64 -7.18 -9.55
CA HIS A 9 -14.80 -8.34 -9.18
C HIS A 9 -13.41 -8.32 -9.86
N ARG A 10 -13.33 -7.88 -11.12
CA ARG A 10 -12.05 -7.77 -11.83
C ARG A 10 -11.16 -6.71 -11.21
N ALA A 11 -11.72 -5.60 -10.75
CA ALA A 11 -10.95 -4.55 -10.06
C ALA A 11 -10.38 -5.05 -8.73
N LEU A 12 -11.13 -5.84 -7.96
CA LEU A 12 -10.62 -6.40 -6.70
C LEU A 12 -9.53 -7.45 -6.93
N ALA A 13 -9.71 -8.33 -7.93
CA ALA A 13 -8.69 -9.30 -8.30
C ALA A 13 -7.41 -8.62 -8.79
N ALA A 14 -7.53 -7.57 -9.61
CA ALA A 14 -6.40 -6.75 -10.04
C ALA A 14 -5.70 -6.09 -8.85
N ALA A 15 -6.44 -5.50 -7.90
CA ALA A 15 -5.86 -4.91 -6.69
C ALA A 15 -5.09 -5.94 -5.85
N ALA A 16 -5.64 -7.14 -5.69
CA ALA A 16 -4.96 -8.22 -4.96
C ALA A 16 -3.64 -8.62 -5.64
N LEU A 17 -3.66 -8.79 -6.97
CA LEU A 17 -2.46 -9.10 -7.76
C LEU A 17 -1.41 -7.98 -7.65
N LEU A 18 -1.82 -6.72 -7.83
CA LEU A 18 -0.93 -5.57 -7.71
C LEU A 18 -0.32 -5.51 -6.30
N GLY A 19 -1.13 -5.71 -5.25
CA GLY A 19 -0.64 -5.76 -3.87
C GLY A 19 0.40 -6.86 -3.67
N ALA A 20 0.10 -8.08 -4.13
CA ALA A 20 1.00 -9.23 -4.00
C ALA A 20 2.33 -9.06 -4.77
N LEU A 21 2.38 -8.18 -5.77
CA LEU A 21 3.60 -7.85 -6.51
C LEU A 21 4.44 -6.74 -5.84
N LEU A 22 3.87 -5.96 -4.91
CA LEU A 22 4.58 -4.88 -4.22
C LEU A 22 5.87 -5.32 -3.51
N PRO A 23 5.94 -6.52 -2.86
CA PRO A 23 7.17 -7.02 -2.26
C PRO A 23 8.37 -7.09 -3.21
N LEU A 24 8.15 -7.20 -4.53
CA LEU A 24 9.23 -7.22 -5.52
C LEU A 24 10.03 -5.90 -5.58
N ALA A 25 9.46 -4.80 -5.10
CA ALA A 25 10.18 -3.53 -4.97
C ALA A 25 11.22 -3.54 -3.84
N PHE A 26 11.16 -4.52 -2.93
CA PHE A 26 12.01 -4.61 -1.75
C PHE A 26 12.98 -5.78 -1.86
N ALA A 27 13.83 -5.94 -0.83
CA ALA A 27 14.68 -7.12 -0.71
C ALA A 27 13.84 -8.41 -0.72
N PRO A 28 14.31 -9.49 -1.37
CA PRO A 28 15.62 -9.63 -2.03
C PRO A 28 15.62 -9.24 -3.53
N PHE A 29 14.54 -8.66 -4.05
CA PHE A 29 14.36 -8.47 -5.50
C PHE A 29 14.81 -7.09 -6.01
N HIS A 30 14.67 -6.05 -5.20
CA HIS A 30 15.14 -4.69 -5.48
C HIS A 30 14.60 -4.08 -6.80
N LEU A 31 13.42 -4.49 -7.28
CA LEU A 31 12.80 -3.96 -8.49
C LEU A 31 12.12 -2.60 -8.21
N TYR A 32 12.91 -1.58 -7.90
CA TYR A 32 12.45 -0.25 -7.50
C TYR A 32 11.36 0.39 -8.40
N PRO A 33 11.29 0.17 -9.74
CA PRO A 33 10.22 0.74 -10.56
C PRO A 33 8.82 0.19 -10.21
N VAL A 34 8.76 -1.01 -9.63
CA VAL A 34 7.51 -1.67 -9.26
C VAL A 34 6.72 -0.82 -8.26
N ALA A 35 7.39 -0.17 -7.30
CA ALA A 35 6.73 0.72 -6.33
C ALA A 35 5.94 1.85 -7.03
N PHE A 36 6.58 2.58 -7.95
CA PHE A 36 5.95 3.66 -8.73
C PHE A 36 4.77 3.15 -9.57
N ILE A 37 5.01 2.07 -10.32
CA ILE A 37 4.03 1.51 -11.26
C ILE A 37 2.80 1.05 -10.49
N LEU A 38 2.96 0.33 -9.38
CA LEU A 38 1.84 -0.20 -8.62
C LEU A 38 1.05 0.92 -7.91
N ALA A 39 1.71 1.94 -7.36
CA ALA A 39 1.04 3.10 -6.78
C ALA A 39 0.21 3.87 -7.82
N ALA A 40 0.73 4.04 -9.04
CA ALA A 40 0.03 4.69 -10.14
C ALA A 40 -1.13 3.84 -10.68
N VAL A 41 -0.91 2.55 -10.92
CA VAL A 41 -1.94 1.64 -11.43
C VAL A 41 -3.07 1.46 -10.41
N LEU A 42 -2.75 1.44 -9.11
CA LEU A 42 -3.77 1.42 -8.05
C LEU A 42 -4.69 2.65 -8.14
N PHE A 43 -4.14 3.86 -8.28
CA PHE A 43 -4.95 5.07 -8.48
C PHE A 43 -5.88 4.94 -9.69
N LEU A 44 -5.35 4.52 -10.83
CA LEU A 44 -6.12 4.31 -12.06
C LEU A 44 -7.23 3.27 -11.90
N LEU A 45 -7.03 2.26 -11.05
CA LEU A 45 -7.96 1.15 -10.86
C LEU A 45 -9.26 1.58 -10.15
N TRP A 46 -9.18 2.52 -9.22
CA TRP A 46 -10.35 3.04 -8.51
C TRP A 46 -10.77 4.44 -8.95
N GLU A 47 -10.04 5.06 -9.87
CA GLU A 47 -10.42 6.36 -10.43
C GLU A 47 -11.85 6.33 -11.00
N GLY A 48 -12.65 7.34 -10.65
CA GLY A 48 -14.06 7.43 -11.08
C GLY A 48 -15.02 6.51 -10.30
N CYS A 49 -14.52 5.70 -9.36
CA CYS A 49 -15.37 4.93 -8.46
C CYS A 49 -15.88 5.78 -7.29
N SER A 50 -16.89 5.28 -6.57
CA SER A 50 -17.34 5.89 -5.32
C SER A 50 -16.27 5.82 -4.22
N PRO A 51 -16.28 6.72 -3.22
CA PRO A 51 -15.27 6.72 -2.15
C PRO A 51 -15.16 5.38 -1.42
N ARG A 52 -16.30 4.73 -1.16
CA ARG A 52 -16.35 3.39 -0.54
C ARG A 52 -15.67 2.34 -1.40
N ARG A 53 -15.78 2.45 -2.73
CA ARG A 53 -15.15 1.51 -3.66
C ARG A 53 -13.64 1.76 -3.77
N ALA A 54 -13.21 3.01 -3.77
CA ALA A 54 -11.79 3.37 -3.70
C ALA A 54 -11.14 2.85 -2.41
N ALA A 55 -11.85 2.97 -1.29
CA ALA A 55 -11.43 2.39 -0.02
C ALA A 55 -11.29 0.86 -0.11
N LEU A 56 -12.29 0.16 -0.65
CA LEU A 56 -12.26 -1.30 -0.77
C LEU A 56 -11.15 -1.80 -1.71
N ILE A 57 -10.92 -1.14 -2.84
CA ILE A 57 -9.85 -1.49 -3.78
C ILE A 57 -8.48 -1.29 -3.12
N SER A 58 -8.29 -0.16 -2.44
CA SER A 58 -7.05 0.14 -1.70
C SER A 58 -6.84 -0.80 -0.51
N PHE A 59 -7.93 -1.19 0.16
CA PHE A 59 -7.91 -2.21 1.21
C PHE A 59 -7.38 -3.55 0.70
N VAL A 60 -7.95 -4.05 -0.40
CA VAL A 60 -7.55 -5.34 -0.97
C VAL A 60 -6.08 -5.30 -1.44
N PHE A 61 -5.65 -4.20 -2.04
CA PHE A 61 -4.25 -3.98 -2.38
C PHE A 61 -3.34 -4.05 -1.13
N GLY A 62 -3.65 -3.27 -0.09
CA GLY A 62 -2.86 -3.24 1.14
C GLY A 62 -2.83 -4.60 1.84
N PHE A 63 -3.98 -5.24 2.01
CA PHE A 63 -4.06 -6.59 2.59
C PHE A 63 -3.18 -7.59 1.83
N ALA A 64 -3.28 -7.62 0.49
CA ALA A 64 -2.48 -8.54 -0.32
C ALA A 64 -0.98 -8.23 -0.28
N ALA A 65 -0.60 -6.95 -0.26
CA ALA A 65 0.80 -6.53 -0.14
C ALA A 65 1.43 -7.02 1.16
N PHE A 66 0.74 -6.85 2.29
CA PHE A 66 1.24 -7.31 3.58
C PHE A 66 1.16 -8.82 3.75
N ALA A 67 0.12 -9.48 3.21
CA ALA A 67 0.04 -10.93 3.21
C ALA A 67 1.20 -11.56 2.41
N ALA A 68 1.55 -10.99 1.26
CA ALA A 68 2.66 -11.47 0.42
C ALA A 68 4.03 -11.05 0.95
N GLY A 69 4.19 -9.83 1.47
CA GLY A 69 5.49 -9.28 1.89
C GLY A 69 5.87 -9.58 3.34
N CYS A 70 4.91 -9.90 4.20
CA CYS A 70 5.13 -10.18 5.61
C CYS A 70 4.76 -11.62 6.00
N TYR A 71 4.78 -12.57 5.04
CA TYR A 71 4.56 -13.99 5.30
C TYR A 71 5.54 -14.55 6.36
N TRP A 72 6.74 -13.98 6.43
CA TRP A 72 7.79 -14.37 7.38
C TRP A 72 7.39 -14.17 8.85
N LEU A 73 6.35 -13.37 9.14
CA LEU A 73 5.79 -13.27 10.50
C LEU A 73 5.35 -14.63 11.05
N TYR A 74 4.97 -15.57 10.18
CA TYR A 74 4.69 -16.95 10.57
C TYR A 74 5.88 -17.57 11.31
N ILE A 75 7.11 -17.39 10.79
CA ILE A 75 8.33 -17.95 11.37
C ILE A 75 8.54 -17.40 12.78
N SER A 76 8.30 -16.10 12.97
CA SER A 76 8.41 -15.45 14.29
C SER A 76 7.36 -15.94 15.29
N ILE A 77 6.08 -15.96 14.91
CA ILE A 77 4.99 -16.24 15.84
C ILE A 77 4.88 -17.74 16.15
N TYR A 78 4.98 -18.58 15.11
CA TYR A 78 4.91 -20.04 15.26
C TYR A 78 6.25 -20.63 15.67
N GLY A 79 7.31 -20.36 14.90
CA GLY A 79 8.62 -20.99 15.08
C GLY A 79 9.33 -20.56 16.35
N PHE A 80 9.40 -19.25 16.61
CA PHE A 80 10.05 -18.72 17.82
C PHE A 80 9.07 -18.54 18.97
N GLY A 81 7.84 -18.09 18.70
CA GLY A 81 6.83 -17.83 19.73
C GLY A 81 6.13 -19.08 20.26
N GLY A 82 6.19 -20.21 19.53
CA GLY A 82 5.53 -21.45 19.92
C GLY A 82 4.00 -21.36 19.96
N ALA A 83 3.40 -20.34 19.32
CA ALA A 83 1.97 -20.12 19.38
C ALA A 83 1.21 -21.22 18.61
N PRO A 84 0.02 -21.66 19.10
CA PRO A 84 -0.84 -22.55 18.34
C PRO A 84 -1.23 -21.95 16.98
N ILE A 85 -1.35 -22.79 15.94
CA ILE A 85 -1.65 -22.35 14.56
C ILE A 85 -2.87 -21.41 14.47
N PRO A 86 -4.00 -21.64 15.15
CA PRO A 86 -5.14 -20.73 15.09
C PRO A 86 -4.81 -19.30 15.56
N VAL A 87 -3.94 -19.18 16.57
CA VAL A 87 -3.49 -17.88 17.10
C VAL A 87 -2.58 -17.18 16.09
N VAL A 88 -1.67 -17.92 15.47
CA VAL A 88 -0.77 -17.39 14.42
C VAL A 88 -1.60 -16.81 13.26
N VAL A 89 -2.56 -17.58 12.77
CA VAL A 89 -3.46 -17.15 11.69
C VAL A 89 -4.26 -15.92 12.08
N LEU A 90 -4.83 -15.90 13.30
CA LEU A 90 -5.59 -14.76 13.81
C LEU A 90 -4.74 -13.48 13.88
N LEU A 91 -3.53 -13.56 14.44
CA LEU A 91 -2.63 -12.41 14.59
C LEU A 91 -2.17 -11.88 13.22
N MET A 92 -1.77 -12.77 12.31
CA MET A 92 -1.34 -12.39 10.96
C MET A 92 -2.49 -11.76 10.17
N LEU A 93 -3.66 -12.42 10.12
CA LEU A 93 -4.82 -11.88 9.41
C LEU A 93 -5.27 -10.54 10.01
N GLY A 94 -5.32 -10.43 11.35
CA GLY A 94 -5.65 -9.18 12.03
C GLY A 94 -4.67 -8.05 11.67
N GLY A 95 -3.37 -8.34 11.67
CA GLY A 95 -2.33 -7.41 11.24
C GLY A 95 -2.49 -6.98 9.78
N PHE A 96 -2.71 -7.92 8.87
CA PHE A 96 -2.87 -7.61 7.44
C PHE A 96 -4.17 -6.85 7.15
N VAL A 97 -5.26 -7.15 7.85
CA VAL A 97 -6.50 -6.37 7.79
C VAL A 97 -6.24 -4.95 8.26
N LEU A 98 -5.56 -4.77 9.40
CA LEU A 98 -5.21 -3.44 9.91
C LEU A 98 -4.37 -2.65 8.89
N GLN A 99 -3.37 -3.29 8.28
CA GLN A 99 -2.57 -2.65 7.24
C GLN A 99 -3.41 -2.30 5.99
N GLY A 100 -4.29 -3.19 5.55
CA GLY A 100 -5.25 -2.90 4.50
C GLY A 100 -6.15 -1.71 4.84
N LEU A 101 -6.58 -1.56 6.10
CA LEU A 101 -7.44 -0.44 6.54
C LEU A 101 -6.73 0.91 6.42
N TYR A 102 -5.42 1.01 6.71
CA TYR A 102 -4.67 2.26 6.46
C TYR A 102 -4.75 2.68 4.98
N LEU A 103 -4.54 1.75 4.06
CA LEU A 103 -4.64 2.04 2.63
C LEU A 103 -6.09 2.32 2.20
N ALA A 104 -7.07 1.67 2.84
CA ALA A 104 -8.48 1.96 2.65
C ALA A 104 -8.81 3.42 3.01
N VAL A 105 -8.24 3.94 4.11
CA VAL A 105 -8.40 5.34 4.52
C VAL A 105 -7.82 6.26 3.45
N ALA A 106 -6.62 6.02 2.93
CA ALA A 106 -6.06 6.84 1.85
C ALA A 106 -6.95 6.86 0.60
N GLY A 107 -7.40 5.69 0.14
CA GLY A 107 -8.32 5.57 -1.00
C GLY A 107 -9.66 6.27 -0.75
N TYR A 108 -10.22 6.15 0.46
CA TYR A 108 -11.45 6.84 0.85
C TYR A 108 -11.28 8.36 0.83
N LEU A 109 -10.21 8.88 1.44
CA LEU A 109 -9.94 10.31 1.51
C LEU A 109 -9.87 10.92 0.10
N VAL A 110 -9.05 10.36 -0.78
CA VAL A 110 -8.88 10.89 -2.15
C VAL A 110 -10.11 10.62 -3.04
N GLY A 111 -10.84 9.53 -2.78
CA GLY A 111 -12.12 9.25 -3.43
C GLY A 111 -13.23 10.23 -3.02
N ASN A 112 -13.20 10.72 -1.78
CA ASN A 112 -14.22 11.61 -1.23
C ASN A 112 -13.96 13.10 -1.52
N LEU A 113 -12.72 13.48 -1.85
CA LEU A 113 -12.38 14.84 -2.22
C LEU A 113 -13.00 15.21 -3.59
N ARG A 114 -13.75 16.31 -3.60
CA ARG A 114 -14.40 16.86 -4.82
C ARG A 114 -13.44 17.77 -5.57
N VAL A 115 -12.34 17.20 -6.07
CA VAL A 115 -11.36 17.92 -6.90
C VAL A 115 -11.53 17.47 -8.35
N GLU A 116 -11.88 18.38 -9.24
CA GLU A 116 -12.10 18.05 -10.66
C GLU A 116 -10.80 17.77 -11.41
N SER A 117 -9.70 18.42 -10.99
CA SER A 117 -8.39 18.22 -11.61
C SER A 117 -7.85 16.82 -11.34
N ARG A 118 -7.88 15.98 -12.38
CA ARG A 118 -7.26 14.65 -12.38
C ARG A 118 -5.77 14.72 -12.03
N ALA A 119 -5.06 15.69 -12.58
CA ALA A 119 -3.63 15.88 -12.31
C ALA A 119 -3.37 16.18 -10.83
N LEU A 120 -4.20 17.01 -10.18
CA LEU A 120 -4.04 17.30 -8.76
C LEU A 120 -4.33 16.08 -7.89
N ARG A 121 -5.36 15.29 -8.25
CA ARG A 121 -5.67 14.04 -7.54
C ARG A 121 -4.53 13.04 -7.66
N TRP A 122 -3.97 12.90 -8.84
CA TRP A 122 -2.95 11.89 -9.13
C TRP A 122 -1.55 12.28 -8.64
N CYS A 123 -1.10 13.50 -8.91
CA CYS A 123 0.28 13.92 -8.63
C CYS A 123 0.47 14.51 -7.22
N LEU A 124 -0.62 14.86 -6.52
CA LEU A 124 -0.52 15.48 -5.20
C LEU A 124 -1.35 14.74 -4.15
N LEU A 125 -2.68 14.67 -4.33
CA LEU A 125 -3.55 14.17 -3.26
C LEU A 125 -3.34 12.68 -2.98
N TRP A 126 -3.13 11.88 -4.02
CA TRP A 126 -2.88 10.46 -3.87
C TRP A 126 -1.54 10.14 -3.19
N PRO A 127 -0.38 10.65 -3.67
CA PRO A 127 0.89 10.48 -2.97
C PRO A 127 0.87 11.03 -1.54
N ALA A 128 0.23 12.19 -1.33
CA ALA A 128 0.11 12.78 0.01
C ALA A 128 -0.75 11.91 0.96
N ALA A 129 -1.90 11.42 0.51
CA ALA A 129 -2.75 10.54 1.32
C ALA A 129 -2.08 9.20 1.60
N PHE A 130 -1.41 8.61 0.61
CA PHE A 130 -0.66 7.36 0.77
C PHE A 130 0.47 7.54 1.79
N THR A 131 1.28 8.58 1.63
CA THR A 131 2.39 8.90 2.54
C THR A 131 1.88 9.22 3.94
N PHE A 132 0.75 9.92 4.06
CA PHE A 132 0.15 10.23 5.34
C PHE A 132 -0.26 8.97 6.10
N VAL A 133 -0.94 8.01 5.45
CA VAL A 133 -1.29 6.74 6.11
C VAL A 133 -0.06 5.88 6.38
N GLU A 134 0.97 5.99 5.54
CA GLU A 134 2.27 5.36 5.79
C GLU A 134 3.00 5.94 7.00
N TRP A 135 2.88 7.24 7.23
CA TRP A 135 3.40 7.87 8.44
C TRP A 135 2.59 7.45 9.67
N LEU A 136 1.25 7.43 9.59
CA LEU A 136 0.39 7.00 10.71
C LEU A 136 0.69 5.57 11.17
N ARG A 137 0.86 4.63 10.24
CA ARG A 137 1.16 3.22 10.58
C ARG A 137 2.53 3.03 11.24
N THR A 138 3.37 4.06 11.33
CA THR A 138 4.65 3.95 12.07
C THR A 138 4.46 3.99 13.59
N TRP A 139 3.33 4.50 14.09
CA TRP A 139 3.12 4.70 15.54
C TRP A 139 1.70 4.39 16.03
N VAL A 140 0.67 4.58 15.20
CA VAL A 140 -0.71 4.24 15.57
C VAL A 140 -0.84 2.71 15.73
N PHE A 141 -1.56 2.26 16.76
CA PHE A 141 -1.69 0.83 17.12
C PHE A 141 -0.34 0.10 17.24
N PHE A 142 0.58 0.69 18.02
CA PHE A 142 1.93 0.17 18.30
C PHE A 142 2.92 0.23 17.13
N GLY A 143 2.46 0.60 15.93
CA GLY A 143 3.30 0.79 14.75
C GLY A 143 3.70 -0.52 14.05
N PHE A 144 3.65 -0.50 12.71
CA PHE A 144 4.16 -1.55 11.85
C PHE A 144 4.65 -0.95 10.51
N PRO A 145 5.84 -0.34 10.48
CA PRO A 145 6.35 0.45 9.35
C PRO A 145 6.97 -0.39 8.22
N TRP A 146 6.48 -1.61 7.95
CA TRP A 146 7.00 -2.49 6.89
C TRP A 146 6.48 -2.14 5.50
N LEU A 147 7.21 -2.50 4.44
CA LEU A 147 6.82 -2.23 3.04
C LEU A 147 6.56 -0.73 2.74
N GLY A 148 7.33 0.18 3.34
CA GLY A 148 7.23 1.61 3.02
C GLY A 148 7.84 1.96 1.67
N LEU A 149 7.10 2.65 0.81
CA LEU A 149 7.49 2.83 -0.61
C LEU A 149 8.89 3.42 -0.77
N GLY A 150 9.26 4.37 0.08
CA GLY A 150 10.57 5.00 0.06
C GLY A 150 11.73 4.02 0.26
N TYR A 151 11.54 2.92 1.01
CA TYR A 151 12.58 1.89 1.15
C TYR A 151 12.82 1.10 -0.14
N GLY A 152 11.84 1.03 -1.04
CA GLY A 152 12.02 0.45 -2.37
C GLY A 152 13.02 1.24 -3.23
N GLN A 153 13.35 2.47 -2.84
CA GLN A 153 14.29 3.34 -3.54
C GLN A 153 15.70 3.34 -2.95
N ILE A 154 16.01 2.47 -1.98
CA ILE A 154 17.33 2.47 -1.33
C ILE A 154 18.49 2.27 -2.32
N ASP A 155 18.28 1.46 -3.35
CA ASP A 155 19.20 1.25 -4.48
C ASP A 155 18.75 1.99 -5.76
N GLY A 156 17.63 2.71 -5.67
CA GLY A 156 16.99 3.40 -6.78
C GLY A 156 17.52 4.83 -7.00
N PRO A 157 16.98 5.52 -8.02
CA PRO A 157 17.41 6.89 -8.35
C PRO A 157 17.08 7.90 -7.24
N LEU A 158 16.08 7.62 -6.39
CA LEU A 158 15.68 8.53 -5.32
C LEU A 158 16.49 8.37 -4.01
N ARG A 159 17.45 7.44 -3.95
CA ARG A 159 18.25 7.19 -2.72
C ARG A 159 18.92 8.43 -2.15
N GLY A 160 19.39 9.33 -3.02
CA GLY A 160 20.08 10.57 -2.62
C GLY A 160 19.18 11.58 -1.91
N TRP A 161 17.85 11.42 -2.01
CA TRP A 161 16.88 12.29 -1.34
C TRP A 161 16.55 11.83 0.07
N ALA A 162 16.81 10.57 0.43
CA ALA A 162 16.51 10.05 1.77
C ALA A 162 17.15 10.88 2.91
N PRO A 163 18.42 11.35 2.80
CA PRO A 163 19.03 12.22 3.82
C PRO A 163 18.46 13.65 3.86
N VAL A 164 17.79 14.11 2.81
CA VAL A 164 17.32 15.50 2.67
C VAL A 164 15.87 15.65 3.12
N ILE A 165 14.99 14.76 2.64
CA ILE A 165 13.54 14.84 2.88
C ILE A 165 13.01 13.67 3.72
N GLY A 166 13.90 12.81 4.21
CA GLY A 166 13.55 11.61 4.97
C GLY A 166 12.89 10.53 4.12
N ILE A 167 12.67 9.36 4.71
CA ILE A 167 12.10 8.21 4.00
C ILE A 167 10.67 8.46 3.50
N HIS A 168 9.85 9.18 4.29
CA HIS A 168 8.50 9.54 3.89
C HIS A 168 8.47 10.59 2.77
N GLY A 169 9.45 11.49 2.72
CA GLY A 169 9.62 12.39 1.57
C GLY A 169 9.95 11.61 0.30
N VAL A 170 10.78 10.57 0.40
CA VAL A 170 11.02 9.66 -0.74
C VAL A 170 9.75 8.92 -1.12
N SER A 171 8.96 8.41 -0.16
CA SER A 171 7.66 7.78 -0.43
C SER A 171 6.68 8.73 -1.13
N LEU A 172 6.70 10.02 -0.80
CA LEU A 172 5.84 11.04 -1.44
C LEU A 172 6.18 11.26 -2.92
N VAL A 173 7.46 11.09 -3.28
CA VAL A 173 7.97 11.27 -4.65
C VAL A 173 8.01 9.94 -5.42
N THR A 174 7.80 8.82 -4.74
CA THR A 174 7.66 7.48 -5.32
C THR A 174 6.24 7.25 -5.81
#